data_AF-A0A239CLD3-F1
#
_entry.id   AF-A0A239CLD3-F1
#
_cell.length_a   1.000
_cell.length_b   1.000
_cell.length_c   1.000
_cell.angle_alpha   90.00
_cell.angle_beta   90.00
_cell.angle_gamma   90.00
#
_symmetry.space_group_name_H-M   'P 1'
#
loop_
_entity.id
_entity.type
_entity.pdbx_description
1 polymer ?
#
loop_
_entity_poly.entity_id
_entity_poly.type
_entity_poly.pdbx_seq_one_letter_code
_entity_poly.pdbx_strand_id
1 'polypeptide(L)' 'MKIGEVISRARRAAGLKQKELAAAAGVHVQTLKRLEGGAGAGYSTVRALERALARHGATWRETDGGYELTVRLGSKAKD' A
#
# COMPACT_ATOMS: atom_id res chain seq x y z
N MET A 1 4.35 8.22 9.87
CA MET A 1 4.69 6.91 9.29
C MET A 1 5.54 7.11 8.05
N LYS A 2 6.50 6.22 7.76
CA LYS A 2 7.22 6.24 6.47
C LYS A 2 6.36 5.63 5.37
N ILE A 3 6.63 5.96 4.10
CA ILE A 3 5.83 5.50 2.95
C ILE A 3 5.72 3.96 2.88
N GLY A 4 6.80 3.24 3.17
CA GLY A 4 6.79 1.77 3.17
C GLY A 4 5.89 1.17 4.24
N GLU A 5 5.82 1.81 5.40
CA GLU A 5 4.92 1.40 6.47
C GLU A 5 3.45 1.66 6.10
N VAL A 6 3.17 2.80 5.47
CA VAL A 6 1.82 3.14 4.99
C VAL A 6 1.33 2.15 3.95
N ILE A 7 2.18 1.81 2.96
CA ILE A 7 1.83 0.82 1.94
C ILE A 7 1.59 -0.56 2.56
N SER A 8 2.44 -0.97 3.52
CA SER A 8 2.27 -2.24 4.24
C SER A 8 0.94 -2.31 5.00
N ARG A 9 0.59 -1.23 5.73
CA ARG A 9 -0.68 -1.13 6.47
C ARG A 9 -1.88 -1.09 5.54
N ALA A 10 -1.83 -0.27 4.47
CA ALA A 10 -2.86 -0.17 3.45
C ALA A 10 -3.16 -1.53 2.81
N ARG A 11 -2.10 -2.26 2.42
CA ARG A 11 -2.21 -3.60 1.84
C ARG A 11 -2.90 -4.58 2.78
N ARG A 12 -2.50 -4.59 4.06
CA ARG A 12 -3.07 -5.47 5.08
C ARG A 12 -4.54 -5.13 5.36
N ALA A 13 -4.89 -3.84 5.44
CA ALA A 13 -6.26 -3.39 5.60
C ALA A 13 -7.15 -3.74 4.41
N ALA A 14 -6.57 -3.71 3.20
CA ALA A 14 -7.21 -4.19 1.97
C ALA A 14 -7.30 -5.74 1.87
N GLY A 15 -6.74 -6.49 2.83
CA GLY A 15 -6.74 -7.96 2.83
C GLY A 15 -5.84 -8.59 1.78
N LEU A 16 -4.88 -7.84 1.23
CA LEU A 16 -4.02 -8.29 0.12
C LEU A 16 -2.70 -8.90 0.63
N LYS A 17 -2.23 -9.93 -0.06
CA LYS A 17 -0.85 -10.43 0.02
C LYS A 17 0.08 -9.53 -0.79
N GLN A 18 1.38 -9.55 -0.49
CA GLN A 18 2.37 -8.76 -1.25
C GLN A 18 2.35 -9.10 -2.75
N LYS A 19 2.26 -10.38 -3.11
CA LYS A 19 2.14 -10.83 -4.51
C LYS A 19 0.95 -10.20 -5.23
N GLU A 20 -0.20 -10.10 -4.56
CA GLU A 20 -1.45 -9.61 -5.16
C GLU A 20 -1.36 -8.12 -5.42
N LEU A 21 -0.88 -7.34 -4.44
CA LEU A 21 -0.65 -5.91 -4.64
C LEU A 21 0.42 -5.65 -5.71
N ALA A 22 1.51 -6.40 -5.69
CA ALA A 22 2.58 -6.26 -6.67
C ALA A 22 2.07 -6.50 -8.10
N ALA A 23 1.29 -7.57 -8.30
CA ALA A 23 0.65 -7.86 -9.59
C ALA A 23 -0.32 -6.75 -10.00
N ALA A 24 -1.19 -6.29 -9.10
CA ALA A 24 -2.17 -5.24 -9.38
C ALA A 24 -1.53 -3.88 -9.72
N ALA A 25 -0.36 -3.59 -9.16
CA ALA A 25 0.40 -2.38 -9.41
C ALA A 25 1.41 -2.50 -10.58
N GLY A 26 1.58 -3.70 -11.15
CA GLY A 26 2.57 -3.93 -12.20
C GLY A 26 4.01 -3.77 -11.72
N VAL A 27 4.30 -4.11 -10.46
CA VAL A 27 5.65 -4.02 -9.86
C VAL A 27 6.15 -5.38 -9.44
N HIS A 28 7.48 -5.56 -9.40
CA HIS A 28 8.05 -6.81 -8.93
C HIS A 28 7.80 -7.01 -7.43
N VAL A 29 7.43 -8.22 -7.00
CA VAL A 29 7.10 -8.51 -5.59
C VAL A 29 8.27 -8.22 -4.65
N GLN A 30 9.51 -8.43 -5.11
CA GLN A 30 10.71 -8.12 -4.32
C GLN A 30 10.89 -6.62 -4.11
N THR A 31 10.50 -5.79 -5.07
CA THR A 31 10.51 -4.33 -4.95
C THR A 31 9.53 -3.90 -3.86
N LEU A 32 8.31 -4.44 -3.87
CA LEU A 32 7.33 -4.18 -2.81
C LEU A 32 7.83 -4.66 -1.45
N LYS A 33 8.42 -5.86 -1.36
CA LYS A 33 8.96 -6.39 -0.10
C LYS A 33 10.06 -5.49 0.49
N ARG A 34 10.98 -5.01 -0.35
CA ARG A 34 12.04 -4.07 0.09
C ARG A 34 11.45 -2.74 0.54
N LEU A 35 10.50 -2.21 -0.23
CA LEU A 35 9.79 -0.97 0.07
C LEU A 35 9.07 -1.06 1.41
N GLU A 36 8.27 -2.11 1.64
CA GLU A 36 7.58 -2.33 2.93
C GLU A 36 8.56 -2.56 4.09
N GLY A 37 9.76 -3.06 3.79
CA GLY A 37 10.87 -3.21 4.73
C GLY A 37 11.66 -1.93 5.01
N GLY A 38 11.28 -0.79 4.43
CA GLY A 38 11.89 0.51 4.69
C GLY A 38 12.90 0.98 3.64
N ALA A 39 13.08 0.24 2.54
CA ALA A 39 13.84 0.75 1.40
C ALA A 39 13.08 1.91 0.73
N GLY A 40 13.84 2.88 0.22
CA GLY A 40 13.28 3.93 -0.62
C GLY A 40 12.71 3.36 -1.93
N ALA A 41 11.76 4.08 -2.50
CA ALA A 41 11.17 3.74 -3.80
C ALA A 41 11.01 5.00 -4.64
N GLY A 42 11.13 4.83 -5.95
CA GLY A 42 10.87 5.91 -6.89
C GLY A 42 9.40 6.34 -6.86
N TYR A 43 9.15 7.61 -7.13
CA TYR A 43 7.81 8.21 -7.17
C TYR A 43 6.83 7.40 -8.04
N SER A 44 7.27 6.92 -9.21
CA SER A 44 6.45 6.11 -10.12
C SER A 44 5.96 4.80 -9.50
N THR A 45 6.81 4.11 -8.74
CA THR A 45 6.47 2.87 -8.01
C THR A 45 5.43 3.16 -6.92
N VAL A 46 5.64 4.22 -6.14
CA VAL A 46 4.69 4.63 -5.08
C VAL A 46 3.33 4.96 -5.69
N ARG A 47 3.28 5.71 -6.79
CA ARG A 47 2.04 6.06 -7.49
C ARG A 47 1.32 4.85 -8.08
N ALA A 48 2.06 3.85 -8.58
CA ALA A 48 1.46 2.61 -9.07
C ALA A 48 0.79 1.81 -7.93
N LEU A 49 1.47 1.72 -6.79
CA LEU A 49 0.94 1.07 -5.58
C LEU A 49 -0.27 1.82 -5.01
N GLU A 50 -0.23 3.15 -5.00
CA GLU A 50 -1.35 4.00 -4.58
C GLU A 50 -2.60 3.75 -5.40
N ARG A 51 -2.48 3.78 -6.74
CA ARG A 51 -3.61 3.51 -7.63
C ARG A 51 -4.18 2.10 -7.44
N ALA A 52 -3.32 1.10 -7.22
CA ALA A 52 -3.77 -0.25 -6.96
C ALA A 52 -4.55 -0.31 -5.63
N LEU A 53 -3.99 0.22 -4.54
CA LEU A 53 -4.62 0.22 -3.21
C LEU A 53 -5.92 1.03 -3.16
N ALA A 54 -6.01 2.13 -3.90
CA ALA A 54 -7.22 2.95 -3.97
C ALA A 54 -8.42 2.14 -4.48
N ARG A 55 -8.21 1.24 -5.45
CA ARG A 55 -9.25 0.32 -5.95
C ARG A 55 -9.74 -0.67 -4.89
N HIS A 56 -8.93 -0.93 -3.87
CA HIS A 56 -9.26 -1.76 -2.72
C HIS A 56 -9.67 -0.95 -1.49
N GLY A 57 -9.95 0.35 -1.66
CA GLY A 57 -10.46 1.21 -0.59
C GLY A 57 -9.41 1.72 0.38
N ALA A 58 -8.12 1.69 0.01
CA ALA A 58 -7.03 2.25 0.82
C ALA A 58 -6.35 3.41 0.09
N THR A 59 -6.32 4.59 0.70
CA THR A 59 -5.68 5.81 0.19
C THR A 59 -4.86 6.47 1.29
N TRP A 60 -3.91 7.33 0.94
CA TRP A 60 -3.17 8.10 1.94
C TRP A 60 -2.89 9.51 1.44
N ARG A 61 -2.57 10.40 2.37
CA ARG A 61 -2.08 11.75 2.08
C ARG A 61 -0.75 11.99 2.77
N GLU A 62 0.10 12.78 2.12
CA GLU A 62 1.33 13.30 2.73
C GLU A 62 0.99 14.42 3.71
N THR A 63 1.74 14.51 4.80
CA THR A 63 1.63 15.51 5.87
C THR A 63 3.03 15.96 6.29
N ASP A 64 3.13 17.06 7.05
CA ASP A 64 4.43 17.67 7.45
C ASP A 64 5.39 16.70 8.17
N GLY A 65 4.89 15.59 8.71
CA GLY A 65 5.67 14.57 9.41
C GLY A 65 5.59 13.15 8.81
N GLY A 66 5.05 12.98 7.60
CA GLY A 66 4.97 11.70 6.92
C GLY A 66 3.65 11.49 6.18
N TYR A 67 2.93 10.43 6.53
CA TYR A 67 1.74 10.01 5.79
C TYR A 67 0.59 9.64 6.74
N GLU A 68 -0.63 10.02 6.36
CA GLU A 68 -1.88 9.64 7.00
C GLU A 68 -2.65 8.67 6.10
N LEU A 69 -2.99 7.49 6.63
CA LEU A 69 -3.66 6.41 5.91
C LEU A 69 -5.17 6.44 6.17
N THR A 70 -5.95 6.44 5.09
CA THR A 70 -7.40 6.25 5.11
C THR A 70 -7.74 4.89 4.52
N VAL A 71 -8.51 4.08 5.26
CA VAL A 71 -8.99 2.77 4.79
C VAL A 71 -10.49 2.70 4.95
N ARG A 72 -11.19 2.27 3.90
CA ARG A 72 -12.60 1.89 4.01
C ARG A 72 -12.64 0.52 4.67
N LEU A 73 -13.16 0.47 5.89
CA LEU A 73 -13.44 -0.79 6.57
C LEU A 73 -14.55 -1.49 5.78
N GLY A 74 -14.18 -2.44 4.93
CA GLY A 74 -15.13 -3.38 4.36
C GLY A 74 -15.56 -4.34 5.46
N SER A 75 -16.86 -4.45 5.71
CA SER A 75 -17.47 -5.54 6.49
C SER A 75 -17.16 -6.88 5.84
N LYS A 76 -15.94 -7.40 6.00
CA LYS A 76 -15.70 -8.82 5.88
C LYS A 76 -16.24 -9.42 7.19
N ALA A 77 -17.56 -9.56 7.23
CA ALA A 77 -18.20 -10.59 8.04
C ALA A 77 -17.45 -11.89 7.73
N LYS A 78 -16.89 -12.47 8.78
CA LYS A 78 -16.34 -13.80 8.75
C LYS A 78 -17.56 -14.70 8.91
N ASP A 79 -18.08 -15.27 7.82
CA ASP A 79 -18.86 -16.51 7.89
C ASP A 79 -17.97 -17.63 8.46
#